data_AF-A0A1V4W1S6-F1
#
_entry.id   AF-A0A1V4W1S6-F1
#
_cell.length_a   1.000
_cell.length_b   1.000
_cell.length_c   1.000
_cell.angle_alpha   90.00
_cell.angle_beta   90.00
_cell.angle_gamma   90.00
#
_symmetry.space_group_name_H-M   'P 1'
#
loop_
_entity.id
_entity.type
_entity.pdbx_description
1 polymer ?
#
loop_
_entity_poly.entity_id
_entity_poly.type
_entity_poly.pdbx_seq_one_letter_code
_entity_poly.pdbx_strand_id
1 'polypeptide(L)'
;MSLVTEHGYTRVFVLLPEYKDWNECLKARNGVTPIPAQEHPKLELLTEVCGALREVCASIKSAINPHDLLLEHYDKLKPLMANGKVAQGKESAVTEHLQMMGAGALLAAQRQYRQMEQPVTTEGLIGELRDGYRPHQDQGRLRSRADDLWLGMTSLNLQINTVGIRGPEDKQNLINSYLRLALDCVKTQIFICVETQSQLQKQAETAANFNMTM
;
A
#
# COMPACT_ATOMS: atom_id res chain seq x y z
N MET A 1 9.50 20.28 12.21
CA MET A 1 9.82 21.63 11.72
C MET A 1 10.60 21.50 10.43
N SER A 2 10.29 22.30 9.41
CA SER A 2 11.12 22.34 8.20
C SER A 2 12.33 23.25 8.45
N LEU A 3 13.48 22.98 7.83
CA LEU A 3 14.68 23.83 7.92
C LEU A 3 14.36 25.32 7.64
N VAL A 4 13.36 25.58 6.81
CA VAL A 4 12.89 26.92 6.44
C VAL A 4 12.25 27.65 7.62
N THR A 5 11.50 26.94 8.48
CA THR A 5 10.88 27.53 9.67
C THR A 5 11.88 27.73 10.81
N GLU A 6 12.93 26.90 10.92
CA GLU A 6 14.03 27.10 11.87
C GLU A 6 14.83 28.39 11.59
N HIS A 7 14.90 28.85 10.35
CA HIS A 7 15.60 30.08 9.96
C HIS A 7 14.71 31.34 10.01
N GLY A 8 13.54 31.28 10.65
CA GLY A 8 12.68 32.45 10.88
C GLY A 8 11.83 32.89 9.67
N TYR A 9 11.79 32.10 8.59
CA TYR A 9 10.89 32.39 7.47
C TYR A 9 9.46 31.99 7.83
N THR A 10 8.61 33.00 8.06
CA THR A 10 7.21 32.82 8.49
C THR A 10 6.21 32.74 7.33
N ARG A 11 6.64 33.05 6.10
CA ARG A 11 5.80 33.06 4.89
C ARG A 11 6.26 31.98 3.90
N VAL A 12 6.05 30.73 4.28
CA VAL A 12 6.30 29.57 3.40
C VAL A 12 4.98 29.16 2.77
N PHE A 13 4.89 29.24 1.45
CA PHE A 13 3.74 28.76 0.69
C PHE A 13 4.15 27.57 -0.15
N VAL A 14 3.32 26.53 -0.17
CA VAL A 14 3.47 25.41 -1.11
C VAL A 14 2.73 25.81 -2.39
N LEU A 15 3.48 26.00 -3.47
CA LEU A 15 2.91 26.24 -4.80
C LEU A 15 2.67 24.88 -5.46
N LEU A 16 1.45 24.63 -5.92
CA LEU A 16 1.17 23.49 -6.78
C LEU A 16 1.74 23.78 -8.17
N PRO A 17 2.57 22.87 -8.73
CA PRO A 17 3.13 23.08 -10.06
C PRO A 17 2.03 22.96 -11.11
N GLU A 18 2.04 23.87 -12.09
CA GLU A 18 1.14 23.83 -13.25
C GLU A 18 1.60 22.78 -14.28
N TYR A 19 2.91 22.55 -14.35
CA TYR A 19 3.55 21.62 -15.28
C TYR A 19 4.37 20.56 -14.55
N LYS A 20 4.52 19.38 -15.16
CA LYS A 20 5.13 18.18 -14.54
C LYS A 20 6.48 18.45 -13.89
N ASP A 21 7.34 19.22 -14.55
CA ASP A 21 8.67 19.58 -14.06
C ASP A 21 9.13 20.94 -14.63
N TRP A 22 10.30 21.39 -14.17
CA TRP A 22 10.89 22.65 -14.65
C TRP A 22 11.17 22.68 -16.15
N ASN A 23 11.41 21.52 -16.79
CA ASN A 23 11.65 21.43 -18.22
C ASN A 23 10.36 21.69 -19.01
N GLU A 24 9.21 21.23 -18.51
CA GLU A 24 7.90 21.56 -19.07
C GLU A 24 7.55 23.04 -18.89
N CYS A 25 7.96 23.68 -17.78
CA CYS A 25 7.87 25.14 -17.63
C CYS A 25 8.68 25.88 -18.72
N LEU A 26 9.84 25.37 -19.12
CA LEU A 26 10.64 25.95 -20.21
C LEU A 26 9.99 25.75 -21.58
N LYS A 27 9.41 24.56 -21.83
CA LYS A 27 8.67 24.28 -23.07
C LYS A 27 7.52 25.26 -23.25
N ALA A 28 6.71 25.47 -22.21
CA ALA A 28 5.61 26.42 -22.20
C ALA A 28 6.06 27.85 -22.59
N ARG A 29 7.22 28.29 -22.07
CA ARG A 29 7.80 29.61 -22.36
C ARG A 29 8.34 29.76 -23.78
N ASN A 30 8.69 28.66 -24.43
CA ASN A 30 9.34 28.63 -25.74
C ASN A 30 8.41 28.13 -26.86
N GLY A 31 7.08 28.12 -26.64
CA GLY A 31 6.10 27.74 -27.64
C GLY A 31 6.00 26.23 -27.93
N VAL A 32 6.60 25.39 -27.09
CA VAL A 32 6.46 23.93 -27.16
C VAL A 32 5.34 23.51 -26.22
N THR A 33 4.45 22.64 -26.66
CA THR A 33 3.34 22.12 -25.85
C THR A 33 3.88 21.43 -24.59
N PRO A 34 3.62 21.98 -23.38
CA PRO A 34 4.11 21.42 -22.14
C PRO A 34 3.20 20.30 -21.64
N ILE A 35 3.75 19.41 -20.80
CA ILE A 35 2.98 18.38 -20.09
C ILE A 35 2.47 18.98 -18.77
N PRO A 36 1.14 18.96 -18.52
CA PRO A 36 0.57 19.47 -17.28
C PRO A 36 1.02 18.62 -16.10
N ALA A 37 1.03 19.22 -14.91
CA ALA A 37 1.21 18.47 -13.68
C ALA A 37 0.04 17.48 -13.52
N GLN A 38 0.36 16.23 -13.25
CA GLN A 38 -0.60 15.17 -12.96
C GLN A 38 -0.25 14.56 -11.61
N GLU A 39 -1.27 14.06 -10.91
CA GLU A 39 -1.04 13.32 -9.68
C GLU A 39 -0.25 12.05 -9.97
N HIS A 40 0.57 11.63 -9.02
CA HIS A 40 1.39 10.45 -9.23
C HIS A 40 0.47 9.21 -9.33
N PRO A 41 0.57 8.35 -10.36
CA PRO A 41 -0.38 7.24 -10.58
C PRO A 41 -0.57 6.32 -9.37
N LYS A 42 0.51 6.12 -8.61
CA LYS A 42 0.45 5.34 -7.36
C LYS A 42 -0.37 5.99 -6.24
N LEU A 43 -0.52 7.31 -6.20
CA LEU A 43 -1.34 8.03 -5.22
C LEU A 43 -2.83 7.96 -5.57
N GLU A 44 -3.16 7.97 -6.87
CA GLU A 44 -4.52 7.68 -7.34
C GLU A 44 -4.91 6.24 -6.95
N LEU A 45 -4.04 5.27 -7.29
CA LEU A 45 -4.23 3.87 -6.91
C LEU A 45 -4.27 3.65 -5.39
N LEU A 46 -3.49 4.40 -4.62
CA LEU A 46 -3.54 4.35 -3.16
C LEU A 46 -4.95 4.68 -2.65
N THR A 47 -5.60 5.68 -3.24
CA THR A 47 -6.96 6.07 -2.84
C THR A 47 -7.96 4.96 -3.14
N GLU A 48 -7.86 4.32 -4.30
CA GLU A 48 -8.70 3.17 -4.67
C GLU A 48 -8.47 1.96 -3.76
N VAL A 49 -7.20 1.62 -3.52
CA VAL A 49 -6.81 0.48 -2.67
C VAL A 49 -7.27 0.69 -1.22
N CYS A 50 -7.07 1.88 -0.66
CA CYS A 50 -7.55 2.22 0.68
C CYS A 50 -9.09 2.24 0.75
N GLY A 51 -9.78 2.65 -0.33
CA GLY A 51 -11.23 2.56 -0.44
C GLY A 51 -11.73 1.13 -0.41
N ALA A 52 -11.15 0.24 -1.21
CA ALA A 52 -11.51 -1.18 -1.20
C ALA A 52 -11.18 -1.84 0.15
N LEU A 53 -10.06 -1.48 0.76
CA LEU A 53 -9.66 -1.98 2.09
C LEU A 53 -10.68 -1.62 3.16
N ARG A 54 -11.26 -0.43 3.10
CA ARG A 54 -12.35 0.03 4.00
C ARG A 54 -13.58 -0.85 3.89
N GLU A 55 -14.04 -1.11 2.67
CA GLU A 55 -15.20 -1.97 2.42
C GLU A 55 -14.95 -3.39 2.93
N VAL A 56 -13.75 -3.93 2.70
CA VAL A 56 -13.37 -5.24 3.23
C VAL A 56 -13.38 -5.23 4.76
N CYS A 57 -12.82 -4.21 5.41
CA CYS A 57 -12.86 -4.07 6.87
C CYS A 57 -14.30 -4.04 7.41
N ALA A 58 -15.22 -3.38 6.72
CA ALA A 58 -16.64 -3.33 7.09
C ALA A 58 -17.37 -4.67 6.87
N SER A 59 -16.94 -5.45 5.88
CA SER A 59 -17.55 -6.74 5.53
C SER A 59 -17.15 -7.90 6.44
N ILE A 60 -16.00 -7.80 7.14
CA ILE A 60 -15.49 -8.86 8.01
C ILE A 60 -16.38 -8.99 9.26
N LYS A 61 -16.86 -10.20 9.51
CA LYS A 61 -17.71 -10.52 10.67
C LYS A 61 -16.90 -10.42 11.97
N SER A 62 -17.51 -9.84 13.00
CA SER A 62 -16.90 -9.65 14.33
C SER A 62 -16.49 -10.94 15.06
N ALA A 63 -17.05 -12.09 14.66
CA ALA A 63 -16.73 -13.40 15.23
C ALA A 63 -15.39 -13.97 14.72
N ILE A 64 -14.89 -13.49 13.59
CA ILE A 64 -13.64 -13.97 13.00
C ILE A 64 -12.47 -13.36 13.77
N ASN A 65 -11.53 -14.18 14.22
CA ASN A 65 -10.28 -13.68 14.78
C ASN A 65 -9.44 -13.05 13.65
N PRO A 66 -9.14 -11.74 13.72
CA PRO A 66 -8.45 -11.05 12.62
C PRO A 66 -7.06 -11.61 12.31
N HIS A 67 -6.37 -12.16 13.31
CA HIS A 67 -5.06 -12.76 13.10
C HIS A 67 -5.14 -14.12 12.36
N ASP A 68 -6.14 -14.94 12.69
CA ASP A 68 -6.34 -16.23 12.04
C ASP A 68 -6.74 -16.03 10.56
N LEU A 69 -7.59 -15.04 10.29
CA LEU A 69 -7.92 -14.61 8.92
C LEU A 69 -6.66 -14.21 8.14
N LEU A 70 -5.80 -13.41 8.77
CA LEU A 70 -4.55 -12.96 8.16
C LEU A 70 -3.65 -14.15 7.82
N LEU A 71 -3.49 -15.11 8.73
CA LEU A 71 -2.70 -16.32 8.51
C LEU A 71 -3.26 -17.17 7.36
N GLU A 72 -4.58 -17.38 7.34
CA GLU A 72 -5.25 -18.14 6.28
C GLU A 72 -5.01 -17.53 4.89
N HIS A 73 -5.19 -16.22 4.74
CA HIS A 73 -4.99 -15.55 3.47
C HIS A 73 -3.50 -15.47 3.07
N TYR A 74 -2.59 -15.40 4.04
CA TYR A 74 -1.16 -15.47 3.77
C TYR A 74 -0.74 -16.83 3.20
N ASP A 75 -1.24 -17.93 3.76
CA ASP A 75 -0.91 -19.27 3.26
C ASP A 75 -1.42 -19.50 1.82
N LYS A 76 -2.58 -18.92 1.48
CA LYS A 76 -3.12 -18.93 0.11
C LYS A 76 -2.33 -18.02 -0.84
N LEU A 77 -1.78 -16.91 -0.35
CA LEU A 77 -1.00 -15.95 -1.12
C LEU A 77 0.38 -16.49 -1.53
N LYS A 78 1.07 -17.20 -0.62
CA LYS A 78 2.43 -17.75 -0.84
C LYS A 78 2.63 -18.41 -2.22
N PRO A 79 1.83 -19.40 -2.65
CA PRO A 79 2.04 -20.06 -3.93
C PRO A 79 1.77 -19.14 -5.13
N LEU A 80 0.91 -18.13 -4.99
CA LEU A 80 0.53 -17.22 -6.08
C LEU A 80 1.62 -16.20 -6.43
N MET A 81 2.50 -15.91 -5.47
CA MET A 81 3.64 -15.00 -5.61
C MET A 81 5.00 -15.73 -5.67
N ALA A 82 4.98 -17.06 -5.80
CA ALA A 82 6.18 -17.86 -5.86
C ALA A 82 7.11 -17.40 -6.99
N ASN A 83 8.42 -17.42 -6.75
CA ASN A 83 9.47 -17.02 -7.71
C ASN A 83 9.46 -15.53 -8.10
N GLY A 84 8.76 -14.67 -7.34
CA GLY A 84 8.77 -13.22 -7.57
C GLY A 84 7.99 -12.78 -8.80
N LYS A 85 7.02 -13.59 -9.23
CA LYS A 85 6.05 -13.29 -10.29
C LYS A 85 4.65 -13.66 -9.82
N VAL A 86 3.65 -12.93 -10.28
CA VAL A 86 2.24 -13.35 -10.14
C VAL A 86 1.97 -14.41 -11.20
N ALA A 87 1.33 -15.52 -10.82
CA ALA A 87 0.86 -16.52 -11.78
C ALA A 87 -0.15 -15.89 -12.76
N GLN A 88 0.00 -16.18 -14.06
CA GLN A 88 -0.83 -15.56 -15.10
C GLN A 88 -2.32 -15.78 -14.83
N GLY A 89 -3.12 -14.70 -14.86
CA GLY A 89 -4.56 -14.76 -14.61
C GLY A 89 -4.94 -14.94 -13.13
N LYS A 90 -3.98 -14.80 -12.21
CA LYS A 90 -4.20 -14.87 -10.75
C LYS A 90 -4.03 -13.51 -10.07
N GLU A 91 -3.94 -12.43 -10.83
CA GLU A 91 -3.79 -11.06 -10.32
C GLU A 91 -4.95 -10.70 -9.38
N SER A 92 -6.19 -10.99 -9.80
CA SER A 92 -7.38 -10.74 -8.96
C SER A 92 -7.35 -11.52 -7.64
N ALA A 93 -6.98 -12.79 -7.68
CA ALA A 93 -6.87 -13.63 -6.47
C ALA A 93 -5.77 -13.11 -5.52
N VAL A 94 -4.62 -12.70 -6.07
CA VAL A 94 -3.54 -12.07 -5.28
C VAL A 94 -4.03 -10.78 -4.64
N THR A 95 -4.73 -9.92 -5.38
CA THR A 95 -5.27 -8.67 -4.82
C THR A 95 -6.30 -8.92 -3.72
N GLU A 96 -7.17 -9.93 -3.88
CA GLU A 96 -8.15 -10.31 -2.86
C GLU A 96 -7.47 -10.80 -1.57
N HIS A 97 -6.46 -11.68 -1.68
CA HIS A 97 -5.71 -12.14 -0.51
C HIS A 97 -4.95 -11.00 0.17
N LEU A 98 -4.35 -10.08 -0.59
CA LEU A 98 -3.68 -8.89 -0.02
C LEU A 98 -4.67 -7.96 0.70
N GLN A 99 -5.87 -7.74 0.16
CA GLN A 99 -6.90 -6.94 0.81
C GLN A 99 -7.38 -7.57 2.12
N MET A 100 -7.62 -8.88 2.12
CA MET A 100 -8.05 -9.62 3.30
C MET A 100 -6.95 -9.65 4.38
N MET A 101 -5.68 -9.82 3.98
CA MET A 101 -4.54 -9.71 4.89
C MET A 101 -4.42 -8.29 5.48
N GLY A 102 -4.51 -7.26 4.65
CA GLY A 102 -4.46 -5.87 5.08
C GLY A 102 -5.58 -5.55 6.07
N ALA A 103 -6.80 -6.00 5.78
CA ALA A 103 -7.96 -5.78 6.65
C ALA A 103 -7.82 -6.55 7.97
N GLY A 104 -7.38 -7.81 7.92
CA GLY A 104 -7.07 -8.60 9.10
C GLY A 104 -6.02 -7.93 9.99
N ALA A 105 -4.97 -7.35 9.39
CA ALA A 105 -3.93 -6.63 10.11
C ALA A 105 -4.47 -5.36 10.79
N LEU A 106 -5.25 -4.54 10.08
CA LEU A 106 -5.87 -3.34 10.64
C LEU A 106 -6.84 -3.65 11.78
N LEU A 107 -7.68 -4.67 11.62
CA LEU A 107 -8.61 -5.11 12.66
C LEU A 107 -7.88 -5.72 13.87
N ALA A 108 -6.77 -6.43 13.65
CA ALA A 108 -5.92 -6.93 14.72
C ALA A 108 -5.27 -5.76 15.49
N ALA A 109 -4.72 -4.76 14.80
CA ALA A 109 -4.20 -3.54 15.41
C ALA A 109 -5.27 -2.80 16.22
N GLN A 110 -6.46 -2.61 15.64
CA GLN A 110 -7.60 -1.99 16.32
C GLN A 110 -7.97 -2.73 17.61
N ARG A 111 -7.93 -4.07 17.60
CA ARG A 111 -8.17 -4.89 18.79
C ARG A 111 -7.10 -4.66 19.86
N GLN A 112 -5.83 -4.56 19.49
CA GLN A 112 -4.75 -4.24 20.44
C GLN A 112 -4.92 -2.84 21.06
N TYR A 113 -5.26 -1.85 20.25
CA TYR A 113 -5.58 -0.49 20.73
C TYR A 113 -6.73 -0.48 21.76
N ARG A 114 -7.79 -1.25 21.52
CA ARG A 114 -8.89 -1.43 22.51
C ARG A 114 -8.40 -2.06 23.81
N GLN A 115 -7.47 -3.03 23.75
CA GLN A 115 -6.85 -3.66 24.92
C GLN A 115 -5.86 -2.76 25.67
N MET A 116 -5.52 -1.60 25.10
CA MET A 116 -4.73 -0.54 25.71
C MET A 116 -5.60 0.64 26.15
N GLU A 117 -6.94 0.50 26.12
CA GLU A 117 -7.88 1.57 26.47
C GLU A 117 -7.77 2.83 25.59
N GLN A 118 -7.22 2.68 24.38
CA GLN A 118 -7.06 3.72 23.38
C GLN A 118 -7.83 3.35 22.10
N PRO A 119 -9.18 3.33 22.13
CA PRO A 119 -9.95 2.85 21.00
C PRO A 119 -9.74 3.74 19.77
N VAL A 120 -9.36 3.10 18.67
CA VAL A 120 -9.20 3.75 17.36
C VAL A 120 -10.24 3.24 16.38
N THR A 121 -10.55 4.10 15.42
CA THR A 121 -11.46 3.85 14.32
C THR A 121 -10.70 3.17 13.16
N THR A 122 -11.33 2.25 12.42
CA THR A 122 -10.72 1.65 11.22
C THR A 122 -10.35 2.72 10.20
N GLU A 123 -11.19 3.75 10.10
CA GLU A 123 -10.96 4.95 9.30
C GLU A 123 -9.75 5.75 9.72
N GLY A 124 -9.50 5.85 11.04
CA GLY A 124 -8.29 6.47 11.56
C GLY A 124 -7.05 5.71 11.12
N LEU A 125 -7.06 4.38 11.22
CA LEU A 125 -5.93 3.53 10.84
C LEU A 125 -5.68 3.52 9.33
N ILE A 126 -6.73 3.54 8.51
CA ILE A 126 -6.60 3.67 7.05
C ILE A 126 -6.04 5.05 6.68
N GLY A 127 -6.45 6.11 7.39
CA GLY A 127 -5.87 7.45 7.25
C GLY A 127 -4.36 7.45 7.55
N GLU A 128 -3.96 6.87 8.68
CA GLU A 128 -2.54 6.72 9.05
C GLU A 128 -1.75 5.93 8.00
N LEU A 129 -2.33 4.87 7.46
CA LEU A 129 -1.71 4.07 6.40
C LEU A 129 -1.50 4.92 5.12
N ARG A 130 -2.50 5.70 4.72
CA ARG A 130 -2.41 6.62 3.57
C ARG A 130 -1.31 7.65 3.78
N ASP A 131 -1.26 8.26 4.96
CA ASP A 131 -0.27 9.28 5.32
C ASP A 131 1.15 8.70 5.42
N GLY A 132 1.27 7.43 5.80
CA GLY A 132 2.52 6.68 5.85
C GLY A 132 3.05 6.23 4.48
N TYR A 133 2.22 6.22 3.44
CA TYR A 133 2.67 5.83 2.10
C TYR A 133 3.56 6.91 1.47
N ARG A 134 4.73 6.49 1.00
CA ARG A 134 5.73 7.36 0.36
C ARG A 134 6.12 6.78 -0.99
N PRO A 135 5.61 7.33 -2.12
CA PRO A 135 5.88 6.79 -3.46
C PRO A 135 7.38 6.65 -3.78
N HIS A 136 8.20 7.59 -3.28
CA HIS A 136 9.65 7.58 -3.50
C HIS A 136 10.39 6.47 -2.75
N GLN A 137 9.83 5.94 -1.65
CA GLN A 137 10.36 4.80 -0.91
C GLN A 137 9.85 3.46 -1.47
N ASP A 138 8.81 3.50 -2.30
CA ASP A 138 8.13 2.33 -2.85
C ASP A 138 8.74 1.90 -4.21
N GLN A 139 9.99 1.44 -4.20
CA GLN A 139 10.72 1.04 -5.42
C GLN A 139 11.00 -0.47 -5.53
N GLY A 140 10.54 -1.26 -4.56
CA GLY A 140 10.77 -2.70 -4.53
C GLY A 140 10.09 -3.46 -5.68
N ARG A 141 10.75 -4.53 -6.15
CA ARG A 141 10.17 -5.52 -7.08
C ARG A 141 9.26 -6.48 -6.32
N LEU A 142 8.41 -7.22 -7.04
CA LEU A 142 7.51 -8.20 -6.45
C LEU A 142 8.21 -9.21 -5.53
N ARG A 143 9.42 -9.66 -5.89
CA ARG A 143 10.23 -10.54 -5.02
C ARG A 143 10.52 -9.91 -3.65
N SER A 144 11.04 -8.69 -3.63
CA SER A 144 11.33 -7.97 -2.39
C SER A 144 10.06 -7.77 -1.55
N ARG A 145 8.92 -7.53 -2.20
CA ARG A 145 7.63 -7.42 -1.51
C ARG A 145 7.16 -8.73 -0.91
N ALA A 146 7.35 -9.84 -1.62
CA ALA A 146 7.09 -11.17 -1.09
C ALA A 146 7.96 -11.46 0.15
N ASP A 147 9.24 -11.06 0.09
CA ASP A 147 10.18 -11.17 1.21
C ASP A 147 9.74 -10.28 2.40
N ASP A 148 9.33 -9.04 2.16
CA ASP A 148 8.81 -8.11 3.18
C ASP A 148 7.55 -8.67 3.86
N LEU A 149 6.60 -9.20 3.08
CA LEU A 149 5.39 -9.87 3.60
C LEU A 149 5.75 -11.11 4.43
N TRP A 150 6.72 -11.91 3.98
CA TRP A 150 7.18 -13.09 4.71
C TRP A 150 7.88 -12.72 6.03
N LEU A 151 8.76 -11.72 6.02
CA LEU A 151 9.40 -11.20 7.23
C LEU A 151 8.36 -10.62 8.20
N GLY A 152 7.43 -9.81 7.69
CA GLY A 152 6.33 -9.25 8.46
C GLY A 152 5.52 -10.33 9.14
N MET A 153 5.09 -11.35 8.39
CA MET A 153 4.29 -12.43 8.95
C MET A 153 5.06 -13.31 9.95
N THR A 154 6.30 -13.65 9.65
CA THR A 154 7.14 -14.47 10.54
C THR A 154 7.42 -13.73 11.85
N SER A 155 7.71 -12.43 11.79
CA SER A 155 7.94 -11.61 12.98
C SER A 155 6.67 -11.45 13.84
N LEU A 156 5.50 -11.27 13.21
CA LEU A 156 4.21 -11.22 13.90
C LEU A 156 3.90 -12.54 14.60
N ASN A 157 4.06 -13.67 13.91
CA ASN A 157 3.85 -14.99 14.50
C ASN A 157 4.78 -15.22 15.69
N LEU A 158 6.03 -14.76 15.63
CA LEU A 158 6.95 -14.84 16.76
C LEU A 158 6.43 -14.02 17.96
N GLN A 159 6.09 -12.74 17.75
CA GLN A 159 5.56 -11.85 18.79
C GLN A 159 4.24 -12.34 19.40
N ILE A 160 3.42 -13.04 18.62
CA ILE A 160 2.14 -13.57 19.09
C ILE A 160 2.33 -14.84 19.93
N ASN A 161 3.35 -15.63 19.64
CA ASN A 161 3.65 -16.88 20.35
C ASN A 161 4.66 -16.72 21.49
N THR A 162 5.15 -15.50 21.77
CA THR A 162 6.02 -15.25 22.93
C THR A 162 5.30 -15.60 24.23
N VAL A 163 5.91 -16.48 25.03
CA VAL A 163 5.39 -16.88 26.33
C VAL A 163 5.57 -15.74 27.34
N GLY A 164 4.50 -15.38 28.05
CA GLY A 164 4.52 -14.36 29.11
C GLY A 164 3.36 -13.38 29.04
N ILE A 165 3.28 -12.49 30.02
CA ILE A 165 2.33 -11.37 30.03
C ILE A 165 2.93 -10.25 29.17
N ARG A 166 2.20 -9.82 28.13
CA ARG A 166 2.63 -8.70 27.28
C ARG A 166 2.57 -7.38 28.03
N GLY A 167 3.69 -6.67 28.08
CA GLY A 167 3.75 -5.31 28.58
C GLY A 167 3.10 -4.29 27.61
N PRO A 168 2.99 -3.02 28.02
CA PRO A 168 2.46 -1.97 27.15
C PRO A 168 3.34 -1.73 25.92
N GLU A 169 4.67 -1.84 26.06
CA GLU A 169 5.61 -1.70 24.95
C GLU A 169 5.47 -2.84 23.93
N ASP A 170 5.32 -4.09 24.39
CA ASP A 170 5.09 -5.25 23.53
C ASP A 170 3.80 -5.11 22.71
N LYS A 171 2.73 -4.60 23.34
CA LYS A 171 1.45 -4.32 22.65
C LYS A 171 1.63 -3.24 21.57
N GLN A 172 2.39 -2.17 21.87
CA GLN A 172 2.67 -1.14 20.88
C GLN A 172 3.53 -1.67 19.72
N ASN A 173 4.53 -2.50 20.00
CA ASN A 173 5.35 -3.14 18.97
C ASN A 173 4.52 -4.08 18.09
N LEU A 174 3.56 -4.80 18.68
CA LEU A 174 2.63 -5.65 17.95
C LEU A 174 1.70 -4.83 17.04
N ILE A 175 1.17 -3.70 17.53
CA ILE A 175 0.40 -2.74 16.72
C ILE A 175 1.23 -2.26 15.53
N ASN A 176 2.44 -1.77 15.78
CA ASN A 176 3.33 -1.25 14.74
C ASN A 176 3.64 -2.33 13.68
N SER A 177 3.79 -3.59 14.12
CA SER A 177 4.04 -4.72 13.23
C SER A 177 2.83 -5.02 12.35
N TYR A 178 1.61 -4.95 12.88
CA TYR A 178 0.39 -5.09 12.08
C TYR A 178 0.22 -3.92 11.09
N LEU A 179 0.43 -2.68 11.51
CA LEU A 179 0.32 -1.51 10.64
C LEU A 179 1.34 -1.54 9.50
N ARG A 180 2.58 -1.95 9.80
CA ARG A 180 3.61 -2.16 8.78
C ARG A 180 3.19 -3.24 7.78
N LEU A 181 2.69 -4.39 8.25
CA LEU A 181 2.23 -5.45 7.37
C LEU A 181 1.05 -4.99 6.49
N ALA A 182 0.11 -4.23 7.04
CA ALA A 182 -1.00 -3.66 6.27
C ALA A 182 -0.47 -2.73 5.16
N LEU A 183 0.50 -1.87 5.48
CA LEU A 183 1.13 -0.99 4.49
C LEU A 183 1.88 -1.79 3.41
N ASP A 184 2.57 -2.87 3.77
CA ASP A 184 3.26 -3.73 2.80
C ASP A 184 2.26 -4.49 1.89
N CYS A 185 1.08 -4.86 2.40
CA CYS A 185 -0.02 -5.38 1.57
C CYS A 185 -0.49 -4.33 0.55
N VAL A 186 -0.75 -3.10 1.00
CA VAL A 186 -1.19 -2.00 0.12
C VAL A 186 -0.14 -1.65 -0.93
N LYS A 187 1.13 -1.53 -0.55
CA LYS A 187 2.23 -1.31 -1.50
C LYS A 187 2.30 -2.41 -2.56
N THR A 188 2.10 -3.67 -2.16
CA THR A 188 2.11 -4.82 -3.08
C THR A 188 0.92 -4.79 -4.03
N GLN A 189 -0.26 -4.41 -3.54
CA GLN A 189 -1.44 -4.26 -4.37
C GLN A 189 -1.27 -3.13 -5.41
N ILE A 190 -0.78 -1.96 -4.99
CA ILE A 190 -0.49 -0.84 -5.91
C ILE A 190 0.50 -1.29 -6.99
N PHE A 191 1.56 -2.01 -6.62
CA PHE A 191 2.54 -2.53 -7.57
C PHE A 191 1.90 -3.44 -8.63
N ILE A 192 1.03 -4.38 -8.21
CA ILE A 192 0.34 -5.28 -9.13
C ILE A 192 -0.57 -4.49 -10.07
N CYS A 193 -1.35 -3.53 -9.55
CA CYS A 193 -2.21 -2.68 -10.37
C CYS A 193 -1.41 -1.93 -11.46
N VAL A 194 -0.25 -1.36 -11.11
CA VAL A 194 0.63 -0.68 -12.07
C VAL A 194 1.19 -1.65 -13.11
N GLU A 195 1.64 -2.85 -12.70
CA GLU A 195 2.14 -3.85 -13.65
C GLU A 195 1.05 -4.35 -14.61
N THR A 196 -0.15 -4.62 -14.11
CA THR A 196 -1.29 -5.06 -14.92
C THR A 196 -1.70 -3.98 -15.93
N GLN A 197 -1.80 -2.72 -15.52
CA GLN A 197 -2.08 -1.59 -16.44
C GLN A 197 -1.00 -1.48 -17.53
N SER A 198 0.27 -1.59 -17.15
CA SER A 198 1.40 -1.52 -18.10
C SER A 198 1.41 -2.67 -19.10
N GLN A 199 0.99 -3.87 -18.69
CA GLN A 199 0.88 -5.03 -19.58
C GLN A 199 -0.29 -4.90 -20.56
N LEU A 200 -1.45 -4.42 -20.09
CA LEU A 200 -2.63 -4.18 -20.94
C LEU A 200 -2.35 -3.13 -22.02
N GLN A 201 -1.66 -2.04 -21.67
CA GLN A 201 -1.25 -1.01 -22.64
C GLN A 201 -0.35 -1.60 -23.75
N LYS A 202 0.66 -2.39 -23.39
CA LYS A 202 1.54 -3.05 -24.36
C LYS A 202 0.80 -4.02 -25.28
N GLN A 203 -0.18 -4.75 -24.77
CA GLN A 203 -1.01 -5.67 -25.56
C GLN A 203 -1.93 -4.91 -26.53
N ALA A 204 -2.51 -3.78 -26.10
CA ALA A 204 -3.33 -2.93 -26.96
C ALA A 204 -2.50 -2.30 -28.10
N GLU A 205 -1.29 -1.81 -27.80
CA GLU A 205 -0.37 -1.26 -28.79
C GLU A 205 0.09 -2.31 -29.81
N THR A 206 0.40 -3.53 -29.36
CA THR A 206 0.78 -4.62 -30.29
C THR A 206 -0.38 -5.08 -31.16
N ALA A 207 -1.61 -5.14 -30.63
CA ALA A 207 -2.80 -5.44 -31.41
C ALA A 207 -3.13 -4.34 -32.43
N ALA A 208 -2.98 -3.07 -32.05
CA ALA A 208 -3.18 -1.94 -32.96
C ALA A 208 -2.15 -1.90 -34.09
N ASN A 209 -0.87 -2.15 -33.78
CA ASN A 209 0.20 -2.21 -34.78
C ASN A 209 0.01 -3.38 -35.75
N PHE A 210 -0.45 -4.54 -35.27
CA PHE A 210 -0.73 -5.70 -36.12
C PHE A 210 -1.88 -5.43 -37.10
N ASN A 211 -2.93 -4.72 -36.65
CA ASN A 211 -4.07 -4.32 -37.48
C ASN A 211 -3.74 -3.23 -38.50
N MET A 212 -2.66 -2.46 -38.31
CA MET A 212 -2.20 -1.43 -39.26
C MET A 212 -1.26 -1.95 -40.35
N THR A 213 -0.73 -3.16 -40.21
CA THR A 213 0.20 -3.80 -41.17
C THR A 213 -0.46 -4.80 -42.12
N MET A 214 -1.78 -4.96 -42.04
CA MET A 214 -2.61 -5.79 -42.94
C MET A 214 -3.53 -4.89 -43.76
#